data_AF-A0A7W1DE03-F1
#
_entry.id   AF-A0A7W1DE03-F1
#
_cell.length_a   1.000
_cell.length_b   1.000
_cell.length_c   1.000
_cell.angle_alpha   90.00
_cell.angle_beta   90.00
_cell.angle_gamma   90.00
#
_symmetry.space_group_name_H-M   'P 1'
#
loop_
_entity.id
_entity.type
_entity.pdbx_description
1 polymer ?
#
loop_
_entity_poly.entity_id
_entity_poly.type
_entity_poly.pdbx_seq_one_letter_code
_entity_poly.pdbx_strand_id
1 'polypeptide(L)'
;MKIIFALFSLMLLNLPIELHAQITEFGKIKKTKKTFVSVPVTVSDQEGHYISGLKKEDFTLYQDGVKQDIDFFATYDEPLNIALLLDTSRSAEEVIKKIKDAAKDFIKLLNPTDQCLVATFDSQVKILSPLTSNHQALKNSLDKVQIAEQGGTIMYRAVEQIAQNSFANVQGRKVIVLLTDGKDFGSSVTKDELLNQLEESDILIYTIFYKTGAGFNKQATDKKERQSKKARKRQKEQLSSIPAGRVVYIPTEEEIELLERNAETEAVDSLKKMSNTTAGRFYLSDVPDLEKVFKEIADELRQQYRLGYYSRDAADDAALHDISIKVKRSNVVVRARGKFRAKRL
;
A
#
# COMPACT_ATOMS: atom_id res chain seq x y z
N MET A 1 30.48 -9.53 -59.06
CA MET A 1 31.28 -9.93 -57.88
C MET A 1 30.51 -11.03 -57.14
N LYS A 2 30.57 -12.24 -57.68
CA LYS A 2 29.95 -13.50 -57.21
C LYS A 2 30.97 -14.58 -57.55
N ILE A 3 30.97 -15.71 -56.84
CA ILE A 3 31.91 -16.85 -56.91
C ILE A 3 32.98 -16.82 -55.80
N ILE A 4 32.57 -16.88 -54.52
CA ILE A 4 33.22 -17.69 -53.43
C ILE A 4 32.15 -17.95 -52.34
N PHE A 5 31.09 -18.69 -52.66
CA PHE A 5 30.11 -19.13 -51.63
C PHE A 5 29.66 -20.59 -51.79
N ALA A 6 30.33 -21.35 -52.67
CA ALA A 6 29.93 -22.72 -53.03
C ALA A 6 30.86 -23.82 -52.46
N LEU A 7 31.76 -23.50 -51.51
CA LEU A 7 32.72 -24.47 -50.98
C LEU A 7 32.63 -24.72 -49.47
N PHE A 8 31.79 -24.01 -48.72
CA PHE A 8 31.58 -24.29 -47.29
C PHE A 8 30.30 -25.07 -46.97
N SER A 9 29.40 -25.24 -47.95
CA SER A 9 28.13 -25.96 -47.73
C SER A 9 28.23 -27.49 -47.86
N LEU A 10 29.35 -28.03 -48.37
CA LEU A 10 29.49 -29.47 -48.63
C LEU A 10 30.44 -30.20 -47.65
N MET A 11 31.01 -29.49 -46.68
CA MET A 11 31.93 -30.04 -45.67
C MET A 11 31.30 -30.11 -44.27
N LEU A 12 29.97 -30.14 -44.18
CA LEU A 12 29.21 -30.37 -42.94
C LEU A 12 28.47 -31.71 -42.92
N LEU A 13 28.48 -32.46 -44.03
CA LEU A 13 27.72 -33.72 -44.17
C LEU A 13 28.42 -34.96 -43.62
N ASN A 14 29.65 -34.85 -43.11
CA ASN A 14 30.44 -35.97 -42.57
C ASN A 14 31.08 -35.66 -41.21
N LEU A 15 30.49 -34.77 -40.42
CA LEU A 15 30.88 -34.67 -39.01
C LEU A 15 30.18 -35.78 -38.22
N PRO A 16 30.88 -36.54 -37.36
CA PRO A 16 30.24 -37.53 -36.50
C PRO A 16 29.13 -36.85 -35.69
N ILE A 17 28.01 -37.55 -35.54
CA ILE A 17 26.77 -37.06 -34.90
C ILE A 17 27.05 -36.45 -33.50
N GLU A 18 28.08 -36.94 -32.81
CA GLU A 18 28.56 -36.42 -31.52
C GLU A 18 29.08 -34.98 -31.58
N LEU A 19 29.73 -34.56 -32.69
CA LEU A 19 30.20 -33.18 -32.84
C LEU A 19 29.05 -32.21 -33.17
N HIS A 20 28.01 -32.69 -33.89
CA HIS A 20 26.77 -31.94 -34.08
C HIS A 20 26.00 -31.77 -32.76
N ALA A 21 25.99 -32.82 -31.91
CA ALA A 21 25.39 -32.74 -30.57
C ALA A 21 26.14 -31.74 -29.67
N GLN A 22 27.48 -31.76 -29.67
CA GLN A 22 28.29 -30.80 -28.90
C GLN A 22 28.09 -29.35 -29.38
N ILE A 23 28.08 -29.07 -30.68
CA ILE A 23 27.88 -27.70 -31.20
C ILE A 23 26.44 -27.20 -30.91
N THR A 24 25.46 -28.10 -30.85
CA THR A 24 24.08 -27.74 -30.47
C THR A 24 23.94 -27.47 -28.96
N GLU A 25 24.81 -28.05 -28.13
CA GLU A 25 24.80 -27.85 -26.67
C GLU A 25 25.46 -26.51 -26.26
N PHE A 26 26.50 -26.06 -26.98
CA PHE A 26 27.13 -24.75 -26.75
C PHE A 26 26.29 -23.54 -27.23
N GLY A 27 25.15 -23.79 -27.89
CA GLY A 27 24.25 -22.77 -28.44
C GLY A 27 23.01 -22.47 -27.62
N LYS A 28 22.76 -23.15 -26.49
CA LYS A 28 21.71 -22.76 -25.54
C LYS A 28 22.31 -21.90 -24.44
N ILE A 29 22.62 -20.65 -24.76
CA ILE A 29 22.64 -19.61 -23.73
C ILE A 29 21.21 -19.59 -23.17
N LYS A 30 20.96 -20.28 -22.05
CA LYS A 30 19.78 -20.02 -21.22
C LYS A 30 19.83 -18.53 -20.95
N LYS A 31 19.03 -17.73 -21.67
CA LYS A 31 18.74 -16.36 -21.27
C LYS A 31 18.17 -16.48 -19.87
N THR A 32 19.01 -16.28 -18.86
CA THR A 32 18.57 -16.27 -17.47
C THR A 32 17.59 -15.11 -17.40
N LYS A 33 16.30 -15.41 -17.25
CA LYS A 33 15.32 -14.37 -16.99
C LYS A 33 15.80 -13.64 -15.73
N LYS A 34 15.73 -12.32 -15.76
CA LYS A 34 16.10 -11.47 -14.63
C LYS A 34 14.87 -10.64 -14.28
N THR A 35 14.54 -10.58 -13.01
CA THR A 35 13.47 -9.73 -12.52
C THR A 35 14.10 -8.45 -12.00
N PHE A 36 13.68 -7.30 -12.54
CA PHE A 36 14.05 -6.01 -11.97
C PHE A 36 13.28 -5.80 -10.67
N VAL A 37 14.00 -5.56 -9.58
CA VAL A 37 13.42 -5.32 -8.26
C VAL A 37 13.70 -3.88 -7.88
N SER A 38 12.62 -3.12 -7.60
CA SER A 38 12.69 -1.74 -7.12
C SER A 38 12.48 -1.70 -5.60
N VAL A 39 13.41 -1.06 -4.90
CA VAL A 39 13.43 -0.97 -3.44
C VAL A 39 13.44 0.51 -3.03
N PRO A 40 12.30 1.06 -2.62
CA PRO A 40 12.23 2.40 -2.04
C PRO A 40 12.88 2.41 -0.65
N VAL A 41 13.65 3.46 -0.37
CA VAL A 41 14.46 3.58 0.84
C VAL A 41 14.31 4.97 1.43
N THR A 42 14.04 5.04 2.72
CA THR A 42 14.13 6.27 3.51
C THR A 42 15.29 6.13 4.48
N VAL A 43 16.08 7.19 4.63
CA VAL A 43 17.16 7.26 5.61
C VAL A 43 16.89 8.46 6.51
N SER A 44 16.91 8.27 7.82
CA SER A 44 16.81 9.33 8.81
C SER A 44 17.91 9.22 9.85
N ASP A 45 18.12 10.29 10.61
CA ASP A 45 18.87 10.20 11.88
C ASP A 45 18.00 9.56 12.98
N GLN A 46 18.53 9.51 14.21
CA GLN A 46 17.83 8.99 15.39
C GLN A 46 16.70 9.91 15.88
N GLU A 47 16.71 11.17 15.47
CA GLU A 47 15.72 12.19 15.83
C GLU A 47 14.54 12.21 14.83
N GLY A 48 14.68 11.50 13.71
CA GLY A 48 13.67 11.37 12.66
C GLY A 48 13.84 12.35 11.51
N HIS A 49 14.92 13.15 11.48
CA HIS A 49 15.19 14.03 10.35
C HIS A 49 15.70 13.22 9.16
N TYR A 50 15.09 13.43 8.01
CA TYR A 50 15.48 12.73 6.79
C TYR A 50 16.85 13.18 6.29
N ILE A 51 17.67 12.22 5.90
CA ILE A 51 19.03 12.44 5.41
C ILE A 51 18.98 12.40 3.88
N SER A 52 19.06 13.57 3.27
CA SER A 52 19.18 13.76 1.83
C SER A 52 20.65 13.75 1.36
N GLY A 53 20.86 13.70 0.04
CA GLY A 53 22.19 13.84 -0.57
C GLY A 53 23.10 12.61 -0.51
N LEU A 54 22.60 11.46 -0.04
CA LEU A 54 23.34 10.19 -0.11
C LEU A 54 23.49 9.77 -1.58
N LYS A 55 24.61 9.12 -1.88
CA LYS A 55 24.91 8.59 -3.20
C LYS A 55 24.74 7.08 -3.22
N LYS A 56 24.66 6.51 -4.42
CA LYS A 56 24.57 5.05 -4.63
C LYS A 56 25.63 4.28 -3.83
N GLU A 57 26.85 4.81 -3.76
CA GLU A 57 27.99 4.16 -3.09
C GLU A 57 27.86 4.13 -1.55
N ASP A 58 26.94 4.92 -0.99
CA ASP A 58 26.63 4.89 0.44
C ASP A 58 25.74 3.70 0.82
N PHE A 59 25.14 3.01 -0.16
CA PHE A 59 24.23 1.89 0.05
C PHE A 59 24.88 0.56 -0.27
N THR A 60 24.52 -0.47 0.51
CA THR A 60 24.76 -1.88 0.18
C THR A 60 23.46 -2.65 0.31
N LEU A 61 23.05 -3.32 -0.77
CA LEU A 61 21.83 -4.11 -0.85
C LEU A 61 22.17 -5.60 -0.76
N TYR A 62 21.37 -6.35 0.00
CA TYR A 62 21.44 -7.80 0.08
C TYR A 62 20.07 -8.41 -0.23
N GLN A 63 20.08 -9.49 -1.02
CA GLN A 63 18.97 -10.40 -1.18
C GLN A 63 19.34 -11.72 -0.50
N ASP A 64 18.52 -12.21 0.42
CA ASP A 64 18.74 -13.49 1.12
C ASP A 64 20.14 -13.60 1.76
N GLY A 65 20.65 -12.46 2.28
CA GLY A 65 21.99 -12.34 2.84
C GLY A 65 23.13 -12.22 1.82
N VAL A 66 22.86 -12.39 0.53
CA VAL A 66 23.83 -12.28 -0.57
C VAL A 66 23.85 -10.85 -1.11
N LYS A 67 25.02 -10.22 -1.14
CA LYS A 67 25.20 -8.87 -1.66
C LYS A 67 24.82 -8.81 -3.15
N GLN A 68 24.03 -7.82 -3.52
CA GLN A 68 23.63 -7.55 -4.90
C GLN A 68 24.29 -6.27 -5.41
N ASP A 69 24.51 -6.21 -6.72
CA ASP A 69 24.91 -4.99 -7.39
C ASP A 69 23.69 -4.08 -7.56
N ILE A 70 23.79 -2.84 -7.07
CA ILE A 70 22.75 -1.85 -7.33
C ILE A 70 22.91 -1.42 -8.79
N ASP A 71 21.97 -1.76 -9.65
CA ASP A 71 21.99 -1.42 -11.08
C ASP A 71 21.36 -0.05 -11.34
N PHE A 72 20.38 0.33 -10.52
CA PHE A 72 19.61 1.55 -10.63
C PHE A 72 19.63 2.35 -9.32
N PHE A 73 19.78 3.66 -9.42
CA PHE A 73 19.70 4.59 -8.30
C PHE A 73 18.99 5.86 -8.73
N ALA A 74 17.93 6.25 -8.01
CA ALA A 74 17.27 7.54 -8.19
C ALA A 74 17.01 8.22 -6.85
N THR A 75 16.96 9.55 -6.92
CA THR A 75 16.56 10.46 -5.85
C THR A 75 15.10 10.91 -6.04
N TYR A 76 14.67 11.86 -5.22
CA TYR A 76 13.29 12.34 -5.12
C TYR A 76 12.74 13.13 -6.32
N ASP A 77 13.52 13.33 -7.38
CA ASP A 77 13.16 14.19 -8.53
C ASP A 77 12.18 13.53 -9.52
N GLU A 78 11.87 12.24 -9.35
CA GLU A 78 10.86 11.56 -10.17
C GLU A 78 9.43 11.99 -9.77
N PRO A 79 8.55 12.31 -10.74
CA PRO A 79 7.15 12.59 -10.47
C PRO A 79 6.46 11.45 -9.72
N LEU A 80 5.59 11.82 -8.79
CA LEU A 80 4.78 10.87 -8.03
C LEU A 80 3.45 10.60 -8.73
N ASN A 81 3.04 9.33 -8.75
CA ASN A 81 1.69 8.91 -9.09
C ASN A 81 0.98 8.47 -7.82
N ILE A 82 0.04 9.27 -7.35
CA ILE A 82 -0.59 9.10 -6.05
C ILE A 82 -2.05 8.70 -6.24
N ALA A 83 -2.51 7.74 -5.45
CA ALA A 83 -3.92 7.47 -5.28
C ALA A 83 -4.30 7.83 -3.84
N LEU A 84 -5.14 8.85 -3.70
CA LEU A 84 -5.72 9.23 -2.42
C LEU A 84 -7.03 8.47 -2.25
N LEU A 85 -7.05 7.49 -1.35
CA LEU A 85 -8.19 6.61 -1.07
C LEU A 85 -8.83 7.04 0.25
N LEU A 86 -10.06 7.52 0.16
CA LEU A 86 -10.81 8.04 1.30
C LEU A 86 -11.96 7.09 1.64
N ASP A 87 -11.99 6.63 2.88
CA ASP A 87 -13.14 5.91 3.42
C ASP A 87 -14.34 6.86 3.56
N THR A 88 -15.45 6.49 2.93
CA THR A 88 -16.72 7.21 2.97
C THR A 88 -17.83 6.41 3.64
N SER A 89 -17.47 5.37 4.40
CA SER A 89 -18.40 4.64 5.24
C SER A 89 -19.00 5.54 6.33
N ARG A 90 -20.11 5.10 6.92
CA ARG A 90 -20.87 5.91 7.90
C ARG A 90 -20.04 6.33 9.12
N SER A 91 -19.03 5.57 9.52
CA SER A 91 -18.18 5.94 10.66
C SER A 91 -17.36 7.21 10.40
N ALA A 92 -17.14 7.56 9.13
CA ALA A 92 -16.44 8.77 8.72
C ALA A 92 -17.30 10.06 8.82
N GLU A 93 -18.62 9.97 9.05
CA GLU A 93 -19.55 11.10 8.94
C GLU A 93 -19.14 12.31 9.80
N GLU A 94 -18.69 12.07 11.03
CA GLU A 94 -18.28 13.15 11.95
C GLU A 94 -16.97 13.83 11.53
N VAL A 95 -16.15 13.16 10.73
CA VAL A 95 -14.76 13.58 10.43
C VAL A 95 -14.53 13.93 8.96
N ILE A 96 -15.50 13.64 8.08
CA ILE A 96 -15.35 13.74 6.63
C ILE A 96 -14.98 15.15 6.15
N LYS A 97 -15.49 16.20 6.81
CA LYS A 97 -15.14 17.58 6.46
C LYS A 97 -13.63 17.83 6.65
N LYS A 98 -13.08 17.40 7.78
CA LYS A 98 -11.65 17.54 8.09
C LYS A 98 -10.79 16.68 7.18
N ILE A 99 -11.26 15.48 6.83
CA ILE A 99 -10.61 14.62 5.82
C ILE A 99 -10.52 15.35 4.47
N LYS A 100 -11.63 15.94 4.00
CA LYS A 100 -11.67 16.71 2.74
C LYS A 100 -10.73 17.91 2.77
N ASP A 101 -10.70 18.65 3.88
CA ASP A 101 -9.87 19.84 4.01
C ASP A 101 -8.37 19.46 4.03
N ALA A 102 -7.97 18.48 4.84
CA ALA A 102 -6.59 18.00 4.90
C ALA A 102 -6.12 17.36 3.58
N ALA A 103 -7.01 16.64 2.88
CA ALA A 103 -6.74 16.11 1.54
C ALA A 103 -6.50 17.22 0.50
N LYS A 104 -7.25 18.34 0.57
CA LYS A 104 -7.01 19.50 -0.30
C LYS A 104 -5.67 20.15 0.00
N ASP A 105 -5.27 20.19 1.27
CA ASP A 105 -3.96 20.71 1.67
C ASP A 105 -2.83 19.81 1.18
N PHE A 106 -2.99 18.49 1.27
CA PHE A 106 -2.07 17.53 0.67
C PHE A 106 -1.89 17.78 -0.84
N ILE A 107 -2.97 17.99 -1.60
CA ILE A 107 -2.89 18.32 -3.04
C ILE A 107 -2.09 19.60 -3.28
N LYS A 108 -2.15 20.60 -2.40
CA LYS A 108 -1.36 21.84 -2.54
C LYS A 108 0.15 21.60 -2.39
N LEU A 109 0.55 20.54 -1.69
CA LEU A 109 1.95 20.17 -1.47
C LEU A 109 2.56 19.36 -2.63
N LEU A 110 1.73 18.91 -3.58
CA LEU A 110 2.20 18.18 -4.75
C LEU A 110 2.98 19.10 -5.70
N ASN A 111 3.96 18.53 -6.40
CA ASN A 111 4.68 19.24 -7.44
C ASN A 111 3.82 19.29 -8.71
N PRO A 112 4.02 20.29 -9.60
CA PRO A 112 3.24 20.41 -10.83
C PRO A 112 3.31 19.20 -11.79
N THR A 113 4.35 18.37 -11.66
CA THR A 113 4.55 17.15 -12.45
C THR A 113 3.95 15.91 -11.80
N ASP A 114 3.63 15.94 -10.51
CA ASP A 114 2.97 14.82 -9.87
C ASP A 114 1.56 14.67 -10.41
N GLN A 115 1.08 13.44 -10.39
CA GLN A 115 -0.30 13.12 -10.71
C GLN A 115 -0.95 12.49 -9.49
N CYS A 116 -2.20 12.87 -9.23
CA CYS A 116 -3.01 12.28 -8.18
C CYS A 116 -4.35 11.79 -8.76
N LEU A 117 -4.82 10.67 -8.25
CA LEU A 117 -6.16 10.12 -8.44
C LEU A 117 -6.87 10.22 -7.10
N VAL A 118 -8.14 10.64 -7.11
CA VAL A 118 -8.98 10.70 -5.90
C VAL A 118 -10.03 9.60 -6.01
N ALA A 119 -10.01 8.68 -5.06
CA ALA A 119 -10.97 7.60 -4.94
C ALA A 119 -11.63 7.61 -3.57
N THR A 120 -12.88 7.20 -3.52
CA THR A 120 -13.56 6.87 -2.26
C THR A 120 -13.94 5.40 -2.24
N PHE A 121 -14.11 4.85 -1.05
CA PHE A 121 -14.64 3.52 -0.90
C PHE A 121 -15.62 3.41 0.27
N ASP A 122 -16.62 2.57 0.06
CA ASP A 122 -17.65 2.19 1.03
C ASP A 122 -17.98 0.71 0.81
N SER A 123 -19.18 0.36 0.35
CA SER A 123 -19.50 -0.96 -0.22
C SER A 123 -19.02 -1.11 -1.68
N GLN A 124 -18.55 -0.03 -2.31
CA GLN A 124 -17.94 -0.02 -3.64
C GLN A 124 -16.78 0.99 -3.72
N VAL A 125 -15.95 0.86 -4.75
CA VAL A 125 -14.88 1.82 -5.05
C VAL A 125 -15.37 2.82 -6.10
N LYS A 126 -15.24 4.12 -5.84
CA LYS A 126 -15.59 5.19 -6.78
C LYS A 126 -14.39 6.07 -7.07
N ILE A 127 -14.04 6.20 -8.35
CA ILE A 127 -13.00 7.12 -8.80
C ILE A 127 -13.66 8.48 -9.07
N LEU A 128 -13.38 9.48 -8.23
CA LEU A 128 -13.94 10.84 -8.35
C LEU A 128 -13.14 11.74 -9.27
N SER A 129 -11.84 11.47 -9.39
CA SER A 129 -10.94 12.07 -10.37
C SER A 129 -9.95 11.02 -10.85
N PRO A 130 -9.75 10.83 -12.17
CA PRO A 130 -8.66 10.01 -12.67
C PRO A 130 -7.30 10.65 -12.33
N LEU A 131 -6.22 9.91 -12.60
CA LEU A 131 -4.85 10.37 -12.40
C LEU A 131 -4.59 11.64 -13.24
N THR A 132 -4.29 12.75 -12.59
CA THR A 132 -4.06 14.06 -13.24
C THR A 132 -3.15 14.94 -12.39
N SER A 133 -2.43 15.85 -13.04
CA SER A 133 -1.68 16.94 -12.38
C SER A 133 -2.52 18.22 -12.19
N ASN A 134 -3.80 18.22 -12.61
CA ASN A 134 -4.68 19.38 -12.43
C ASN A 134 -5.17 19.46 -10.97
N HIS A 135 -4.45 20.21 -10.14
CA HIS A 135 -4.77 20.40 -8.73
C HIS A 135 -6.16 20.98 -8.51
N GLN A 136 -6.68 21.82 -9.41
CA GLN A 136 -8.03 22.37 -9.26
C GLN A 136 -9.10 21.29 -9.51
N ALA A 137 -8.91 20.43 -10.52
CA ALA A 137 -9.80 19.31 -10.76
C ALA A 137 -9.84 18.35 -9.57
N LEU A 138 -8.67 18.07 -8.98
CA LEU A 138 -8.55 17.23 -7.78
C LEU A 138 -9.29 17.83 -6.58
N LYS A 139 -9.04 19.11 -6.26
CA LYS A 139 -9.76 19.80 -5.18
C LYS A 139 -11.28 19.82 -5.41
N ASN A 140 -11.73 20.06 -6.64
CA ASN A 140 -13.15 20.03 -6.99
C ASN A 140 -13.75 18.63 -6.85
N SER A 141 -12.99 17.57 -7.09
CA SER A 141 -13.45 16.18 -6.87
C SER A 141 -13.64 15.89 -5.38
N LEU A 142 -12.76 16.42 -4.51
CA LEU A 142 -12.91 16.29 -3.07
C LEU A 142 -14.19 16.96 -2.55
N ASP A 143 -14.61 18.07 -3.15
CA ASP A 143 -15.89 18.72 -2.80
C ASP A 143 -17.10 17.78 -3.01
N LYS A 144 -17.01 16.85 -3.97
CA LYS A 144 -18.06 15.89 -4.30
C LYS A 144 -18.09 14.66 -3.38
N VAL A 145 -17.10 14.49 -2.50
CA VAL A 145 -17.07 13.38 -1.53
C VAL A 145 -18.28 13.48 -0.60
N GLN A 146 -19.01 12.38 -0.48
CA GLN A 146 -20.23 12.21 0.32
C GLN A 146 -20.16 10.89 1.09
N ILE A 147 -20.80 10.84 2.26
CA ILE A 147 -20.93 9.62 3.06
C ILE A 147 -21.92 8.66 2.39
N ALA A 148 -21.59 7.37 2.42
CA ALA A 148 -22.43 6.33 1.87
C ALA A 148 -23.74 6.18 2.63
N GLU A 149 -24.85 6.05 1.90
CA GLU A 149 -26.17 5.77 2.48
C GLU A 149 -26.34 4.30 2.88
N GLN A 150 -25.51 3.41 2.36
CA GLN A 150 -25.52 1.98 2.65
C GLN A 150 -24.28 1.60 3.48
N GLY A 151 -24.40 0.53 4.29
CA GLY A 151 -23.27 0.01 5.05
C GLY A 151 -22.29 -0.77 4.18
N GLY A 152 -21.08 -0.99 4.71
CA GLY A 152 -20.00 -1.74 4.06
C GLY A 152 -18.71 -0.92 3.98
N THR A 153 -17.58 -1.61 4.08
CA THR A 153 -16.25 -1.01 3.98
C THR A 153 -15.31 -2.01 3.28
N ILE A 154 -15.20 -1.96 1.95
CA ILE A 154 -14.40 -2.90 1.14
C ILE A 154 -12.96 -2.42 0.95
N MET A 155 -12.27 -2.14 2.06
CA MET A 155 -10.92 -1.59 2.09
C MET A 155 -9.91 -2.42 1.30
N TYR A 156 -9.83 -3.73 1.54
CA TYR A 156 -8.85 -4.58 0.86
C TYR A 156 -9.07 -4.59 -0.66
N ARG A 157 -10.33 -4.67 -1.07
CA ARG A 157 -10.69 -4.61 -2.49
C ARG A 157 -10.38 -3.23 -3.10
N ALA A 158 -10.55 -2.15 -2.34
CA ALA A 158 -10.21 -0.80 -2.81
C ALA A 158 -8.72 -0.65 -3.10
N VAL A 159 -7.87 -1.14 -2.19
CA VAL A 159 -6.40 -1.13 -2.39
C VAL A 159 -6.03 -2.01 -3.58
N GLU A 160 -6.56 -3.24 -3.65
CA GLU A 160 -6.32 -4.16 -4.78
C GLU A 160 -6.69 -3.50 -6.12
N GLN A 161 -7.90 -2.95 -6.22
CA GLN A 161 -8.40 -2.36 -7.47
C GLN A 161 -7.52 -1.20 -7.94
N ILE A 162 -7.04 -0.37 -7.02
CA ILE A 162 -6.13 0.73 -7.37
C ILE A 162 -4.80 0.18 -7.85
N ALA A 163 -4.22 -0.78 -7.11
CA ALA A 163 -2.95 -1.40 -7.45
C ALA A 163 -2.98 -2.13 -8.81
N GLN A 164 -4.00 -2.95 -9.04
CA GLN A 164 -4.08 -3.82 -10.21
C GLN A 164 -4.68 -3.16 -11.45
N ASN A 165 -5.55 -2.14 -11.29
CA ASN A 165 -6.24 -1.53 -12.43
C ASN A 165 -5.71 -0.13 -12.71
N SER A 166 -5.76 0.76 -11.70
CA SER A 166 -5.40 2.17 -11.91
C SER A 166 -3.89 2.34 -12.09
N PHE A 167 -3.09 1.48 -11.45
CA PHE A 167 -1.64 1.53 -11.45
C PHE A 167 -0.96 0.45 -12.30
N ALA A 168 -1.72 -0.43 -12.95
CA ALA A 168 -1.19 -1.55 -13.74
C ALA A 168 -0.14 -1.12 -14.79
N ASN A 169 -0.46 -0.03 -15.50
CA ASN A 169 0.33 0.49 -16.62
C ASN A 169 0.97 1.85 -16.30
N VAL A 170 0.95 2.25 -15.03
CA VAL A 170 1.57 3.50 -14.58
C VAL A 170 3.04 3.21 -14.28
N GLN A 171 3.90 3.95 -14.98
CA GLN A 171 5.34 3.90 -14.75
C GLN A 171 5.76 4.92 -13.68
N GLY A 172 6.92 4.70 -13.09
CA GLY A 172 7.47 5.59 -12.06
C GLY A 172 6.91 5.28 -10.67
N ARG A 173 7.10 6.24 -9.75
CA ARG A 173 6.78 6.05 -8.33
C ARG A 173 5.28 6.04 -8.11
N LYS A 174 4.78 4.95 -7.53
CA LYS A 174 3.35 4.75 -7.24
C LYS A 174 3.12 4.73 -5.74
N VAL A 175 2.17 5.53 -5.28
CA VAL A 175 1.87 5.70 -3.86
C VAL A 175 0.37 5.61 -3.66
N ILE A 176 -0.06 4.83 -2.68
CA ILE A 176 -1.42 4.86 -2.16
C ILE A 176 -1.37 5.55 -0.79
N VAL A 177 -2.20 6.58 -0.61
CA VAL A 177 -2.45 7.19 0.69
C VAL A 177 -3.88 6.82 1.09
N LEU A 178 -4.00 5.91 2.05
CA LEU A 178 -5.25 5.29 2.49
C LEU A 178 -5.69 5.90 3.83
N LEU A 179 -6.87 6.52 3.86
CA LEU A 179 -7.49 7.07 5.07
C LEU A 179 -8.72 6.26 5.44
N THR A 180 -8.73 5.65 6.62
CA THR A 180 -9.85 4.82 7.10
C THR A 180 -9.77 4.58 8.61
N ASP A 181 -10.87 4.09 9.20
CA ASP A 181 -10.84 3.48 10.54
C ASP A 181 -10.32 2.02 10.50
N GLY A 182 -9.90 1.53 9.34
CA GLY A 182 -9.21 0.24 9.14
C GLY A 182 -10.11 -0.98 9.15
N LYS A 183 -11.43 -0.82 9.33
CA LYS A 183 -12.35 -1.95 9.32
C LYS A 183 -12.64 -2.38 7.89
N ASP A 184 -12.52 -3.67 7.61
CA ASP A 184 -12.94 -4.26 6.34
C ASP A 184 -14.18 -5.13 6.55
N PHE A 185 -15.26 -4.83 5.83
CA PHE A 185 -16.50 -5.58 5.82
C PHE A 185 -16.99 -5.79 4.39
N GLY A 186 -16.79 -7.01 3.89
CA GLY A 186 -17.35 -7.46 2.62
C GLY A 186 -16.37 -7.41 1.44
N SER A 187 -15.06 -7.19 1.67
CA SER A 187 -14.09 -7.44 0.61
C SER A 187 -14.13 -8.91 0.21
N SER A 188 -14.18 -9.17 -1.10
CA SER A 188 -13.98 -10.50 -1.67
C SER A 188 -12.52 -10.96 -1.60
N VAL A 189 -11.61 -10.04 -1.23
CA VAL A 189 -10.17 -10.24 -1.12
C VAL A 189 -9.83 -10.29 0.36
N THR A 190 -9.09 -11.31 0.77
CA THR A 190 -8.60 -11.44 2.14
C THR A 190 -7.36 -10.56 2.36
N LYS A 191 -7.06 -10.28 3.63
CA LYS A 191 -5.82 -9.58 4.01
C LYS A 191 -4.57 -10.25 3.43
N ASP A 192 -4.47 -11.57 3.56
CA ASP A 192 -3.27 -12.30 3.15
C ASP A 192 -3.10 -12.34 1.63
N GLU A 193 -4.20 -12.47 0.87
CA GLU A 193 -4.17 -12.35 -0.59
C GLU A 193 -3.68 -10.98 -1.02
N LEU A 194 -4.20 -9.90 -0.42
CA LEU A 194 -3.74 -8.55 -0.70
C LEU A 194 -2.26 -8.38 -0.35
N LEU A 195 -1.82 -8.83 0.83
CA LEU A 195 -0.41 -8.72 1.23
C LEU A 195 0.51 -9.46 0.26
N ASN A 196 0.15 -10.66 -0.20
CA ASN A 196 0.92 -11.39 -1.21
C ASN A 196 1.02 -10.61 -2.54
N GLN A 197 -0.05 -9.96 -2.98
CA GLN A 197 -0.02 -9.12 -4.18
C GLN A 197 0.85 -7.87 -3.99
N LEU A 198 0.80 -7.26 -2.81
CA LEU A 198 1.62 -6.10 -2.48
C LEU A 198 3.11 -6.45 -2.41
N GLU A 199 3.46 -7.66 -1.96
CA GLU A 199 4.82 -8.20 -2.02
C GLU A 199 5.36 -8.30 -3.45
N GLU A 200 4.50 -8.49 -4.46
CA GLU A 200 4.87 -8.50 -5.88
C GLU A 200 4.88 -7.11 -6.52
N SER A 201 4.36 -6.11 -5.82
CA SER A 201 4.22 -4.74 -6.34
C SER A 201 5.42 -3.85 -5.96
N ASP A 202 5.56 -2.74 -6.68
CA ASP A 202 6.46 -1.61 -6.41
C ASP A 202 5.70 -0.40 -5.84
N ILE A 203 4.48 -0.60 -5.35
CA ILE A 203 3.60 0.44 -4.81
C ILE A 203 3.94 0.67 -3.34
N LEU A 204 4.08 1.93 -2.94
CA LEU A 204 4.19 2.36 -1.54
C LEU A 204 2.80 2.62 -0.96
N ILE A 205 2.49 2.11 0.24
CA ILE A 205 1.22 2.41 0.90
C ILE A 205 1.46 3.14 2.22
N TYR A 206 0.86 4.32 2.34
CA TYR A 206 0.73 5.03 3.60
C TYR A 206 -0.69 4.86 4.11
N THR A 207 -0.81 4.41 5.35
CA THR A 207 -2.12 4.23 6.01
C THR A 207 -2.26 5.25 7.12
N ILE A 208 -3.38 5.95 7.13
CA ILE A 208 -3.75 6.89 8.18
C ILE A 208 -5.01 6.35 8.84
N PHE A 209 -4.85 5.87 10.05
CA PHE A 209 -5.97 5.49 10.90
C PHE A 209 -6.51 6.72 11.61
N TYR A 210 -7.81 6.97 11.46
CA TYR A 210 -8.52 7.93 12.29
C TYR A 210 -9.52 7.20 13.18
N LYS A 211 -9.64 7.64 14.43
CA LYS A 211 -10.66 7.11 15.34
C LYS A 211 -12.05 7.60 14.92
N THR A 212 -13.08 6.81 15.23
CA THR A 212 -14.50 7.15 15.05
C THR A 212 -15.28 6.84 16.33
N GLY A 213 -16.24 7.66 16.75
CA GLY A 213 -17.17 7.34 17.86
C GLY A 213 -16.91 8.03 19.22
N ALA A 214 -17.70 7.66 20.24
CA ALA A 214 -17.86 8.35 21.54
C ALA A 214 -16.60 8.58 22.40
N GLY A 215 -15.42 8.12 21.95
CA GLY A 215 -14.12 8.52 22.49
C GLY A 215 -13.73 9.97 22.19
N PHE A 216 -14.39 10.65 21.24
CA PHE A 216 -14.13 12.06 20.92
C PHE A 216 -14.65 13.07 21.93
N ASN A 217 -15.55 12.69 22.85
CA ASN A 217 -16.16 13.64 23.76
C ASN A 217 -16.38 13.05 25.15
N LYS A 218 -15.29 12.91 25.91
CA LYS A 218 -15.25 12.38 27.29
C LYS A 218 -16.17 13.10 28.28
N GLN A 219 -16.73 14.27 27.92
CA GLN A 219 -17.66 15.05 28.76
C GLN A 219 -19.15 14.85 28.42
N ALA A 220 -19.50 14.28 27.25
CA ALA A 220 -20.89 14.08 26.83
C ALA A 220 -21.43 12.67 27.19
N THR A 221 -20.53 11.70 27.36
CA THR A 221 -20.81 10.30 27.67
C THR A 221 -21.49 10.12 29.04
N ASP A 222 -21.04 10.82 30.07
CA ASP A 222 -21.57 10.68 31.44
C ASP A 222 -23.05 11.11 31.61
N LYS A 223 -23.54 12.02 30.76
CA LYS A 223 -24.93 12.51 30.83
C LYS A 223 -25.91 11.65 30.03
N LYS A 224 -25.51 11.10 28.88
CA LYS A 224 -26.37 10.22 28.07
C LYS A 224 -26.54 8.84 28.69
N GLU A 225 -25.52 8.34 29.39
CA GLU A 225 -25.55 7.03 30.07
C GLU A 225 -26.57 6.96 31.23
N ARG A 226 -26.82 8.09 31.91
CA ARG A 226 -27.85 8.17 32.98
C ARG A 226 -29.28 8.21 32.45
N GLN A 227 -29.50 8.70 31.22
CA GLN A 227 -30.83 8.79 30.63
C GLN A 227 -31.25 7.50 29.91
N SER A 228 -30.30 6.77 29.28
CA SER A 228 -30.56 5.50 28.60
C SER A 228 -30.90 4.34 29.56
N LYS A 229 -30.35 4.35 30.79
CA LYS A 229 -30.63 3.33 31.83
C LYS A 229 -32.11 3.26 32.26
N LYS A 230 -32.85 4.38 32.22
CA LYS A 230 -34.29 4.41 32.57
C LYS A 230 -35.21 3.99 31.43
N ALA A 231 -34.84 4.28 30.17
CA ALA A 231 -35.62 3.85 29.00
C ALA A 231 -35.48 2.34 28.73
N ARG A 232 -34.29 1.77 28.94
CA ARG A 232 -34.01 0.34 28.70
C ARG A 232 -34.68 -0.61 29.71
N LYS A 233 -34.95 -0.17 30.95
CA LYS A 233 -35.69 -0.98 31.94
C LYS A 233 -37.12 -1.29 31.47
N ARG A 234 -37.77 -0.35 30.79
CA ARG A 234 -39.13 -0.52 30.24
C ARG A 234 -39.19 -1.45 29.03
N GLN A 235 -38.12 -1.52 28.25
CA GLN A 235 -38.06 -2.37 27.05
C GLN A 235 -37.74 -3.83 27.37
N LYS A 236 -36.99 -4.09 28.45
CA LYS A 236 -36.69 -5.44 28.95
C LYS A 236 -37.92 -6.16 29.54
N GLU A 237 -38.93 -5.41 29.99
CA GLU A 237 -40.21 -5.95 30.47
C GLU A 237 -41.21 -6.28 29.34
N GLN A 238 -41.01 -5.74 28.13
CA GLN A 238 -41.91 -5.95 26.98
C GLN A 238 -41.48 -7.06 26.01
N LEU A 239 -40.30 -7.66 26.19
CA LEU A 239 -39.74 -8.65 25.26
C LEU A 239 -39.69 -10.09 25.83
N SER A 240 -40.52 -10.39 26.83
CA SER A 240 -40.66 -11.72 27.45
C SER A 240 -41.72 -12.62 26.78
N SER A 241 -42.23 -12.25 25.60
CA SER A 241 -43.19 -13.05 24.83
C SER A 241 -42.78 -13.21 23.35
N ILE A 242 -41.71 -13.98 23.10
CA ILE A 242 -41.41 -14.50 21.75
C ILE A 242 -41.33 -16.04 21.83
N PRO A 243 -42.12 -16.81 21.04
CA PRO A 243 -42.08 -18.27 21.06
C PRO A 243 -40.74 -18.81 20.55
N ALA A 244 -40.36 -19.98 21.06
CA ALA A 244 -39.11 -20.67 20.77
C ALA A 244 -38.86 -20.88 19.26
N GLY A 245 -37.75 -20.33 18.76
CA GLY A 245 -37.37 -20.50 17.35
C GLY A 245 -36.23 -19.64 16.81
N ARG A 246 -35.41 -19.00 17.66
CA ARG A 246 -34.04 -18.51 17.40
C ARG A 246 -33.63 -17.76 18.66
N VAL A 247 -32.67 -18.30 19.41
CA VAL A 247 -32.03 -17.51 20.46
C VAL A 247 -31.19 -16.45 19.74
N VAL A 248 -31.72 -15.23 19.65
CA VAL A 248 -30.91 -14.08 19.25
C VAL A 248 -30.02 -13.76 20.44
N TYR A 249 -28.75 -14.15 20.35
CA TYR A 249 -27.75 -13.74 21.31
C TYR A 249 -27.56 -12.23 21.18
N ILE A 250 -27.95 -11.50 22.22
CA ILE A 250 -27.71 -10.08 22.34
C ILE A 250 -26.47 -9.95 23.22
N PRO A 251 -25.30 -9.57 22.67
CA PRO A 251 -24.10 -9.39 23.46
C PRO A 251 -24.32 -8.30 24.52
N THR A 252 -23.71 -8.48 25.68
CA THR A 252 -23.62 -7.48 26.73
C THR A 252 -22.78 -6.28 26.27
N GLU A 253 -22.92 -5.14 26.93
CA GLU A 253 -22.10 -3.95 26.61
C GLU A 253 -20.59 -4.23 26.76
N GLU A 254 -20.20 -5.05 27.75
CA GLU A 254 -18.80 -5.48 27.93
C GLU A 254 -18.31 -6.37 26.77
N GLU A 255 -19.17 -7.28 26.29
CA GLU A 255 -18.85 -8.11 25.11
C GLU A 255 -18.79 -7.26 23.83
N ILE A 256 -19.67 -6.27 23.67
CA ILE A 256 -19.62 -5.32 22.56
C ILE A 256 -18.32 -4.52 22.60
N GLU A 257 -17.94 -3.98 23.76
CA GLU A 257 -16.72 -3.20 23.94
C GLU A 257 -15.45 -4.04 23.66
N LEU A 258 -15.43 -5.30 24.12
CA LEU A 258 -14.33 -6.22 23.82
C LEU A 258 -14.24 -6.54 22.32
N LEU A 259 -15.39 -6.79 21.66
CA LEU A 259 -15.46 -7.02 20.22
C LEU A 259 -15.00 -5.79 19.43
N GLU A 260 -15.40 -4.59 19.85
CA GLU A 260 -14.97 -3.34 19.24
C GLU A 260 -13.46 -3.11 19.40
N ARG A 261 -12.90 -3.37 20.59
CA ARG A 261 -11.45 -3.28 20.83
C ARG A 261 -10.66 -4.29 19.99
N ASN A 262 -11.16 -5.51 19.87
CA ASN A 262 -10.53 -6.54 19.05
C ASN A 262 -10.58 -6.17 17.56
N ALA A 263 -11.73 -5.69 17.08
CA ALA A 263 -11.90 -5.21 15.71
C ALA A 263 -11.01 -4.00 15.42
N GLU A 264 -10.87 -3.04 16.35
CA GLU A 264 -9.94 -1.92 16.21
C GLU A 264 -8.48 -2.40 16.19
N THR A 265 -8.15 -3.39 17.01
CA THR A 265 -6.81 -4.01 17.00
C THR A 265 -6.50 -4.67 15.67
N GLU A 266 -7.46 -5.42 15.11
CA GLU A 266 -7.31 -6.06 13.79
C GLU A 266 -7.22 -5.04 12.66
N ALA A 267 -8.04 -3.99 12.71
CA ALA A 267 -8.00 -2.88 11.77
C ALA A 267 -6.61 -2.22 11.76
N VAL A 268 -6.10 -1.86 12.94
CA VAL A 268 -4.77 -1.28 13.10
C VAL A 268 -3.65 -2.23 12.65
N ASP A 269 -3.73 -3.52 12.98
CA ASP A 269 -2.78 -4.55 12.50
C ASP A 269 -2.76 -4.59 10.97
N SER A 270 -3.92 -4.59 10.34
CA SER A 270 -4.06 -4.70 8.89
C SER A 270 -3.49 -3.47 8.18
N LEU A 271 -3.79 -2.27 8.66
CA LEU A 271 -3.21 -1.02 8.17
C LEU A 271 -1.70 -0.96 8.35
N LYS A 272 -1.17 -1.44 9.48
CA LYS A 272 0.28 -1.53 9.73
C LYS A 272 0.96 -2.51 8.78
N LYS A 273 0.38 -3.69 8.59
CA LYS A 273 0.93 -4.72 7.69
C LYS A 273 1.02 -4.22 6.26
N MET A 274 -0.04 -3.62 5.70
CA MET A 274 0.00 -3.06 4.35
C MET A 274 1.12 -2.02 4.17
N SER A 275 1.24 -1.08 5.12
CA SER A 275 2.30 -0.06 5.09
C SER A 275 3.69 -0.65 5.22
N ASN A 276 3.90 -1.59 6.15
CA ASN A 276 5.21 -2.18 6.39
C ASN A 276 5.67 -3.08 5.22
N THR A 277 4.76 -3.88 4.66
CA THR A 277 5.03 -4.74 3.50
C THR A 277 5.52 -3.93 2.31
N THR A 278 4.99 -2.72 2.14
CA THR A 278 5.30 -1.83 1.01
C THR A 278 6.33 -0.76 1.30
N ALA A 279 7.00 -0.78 2.46
CA ALA A 279 7.94 0.27 2.89
C ALA A 279 7.31 1.68 3.08
N GLY A 280 6.00 1.78 3.19
CA GLY A 280 5.33 3.00 3.61
C GLY A 280 5.29 3.15 5.13
N ARG A 281 4.35 3.93 5.64
CA ARG A 281 4.21 4.19 7.07
C ARG A 281 2.75 4.20 7.50
N PHE A 282 2.50 3.62 8.68
CA PHE A 282 1.24 3.72 9.39
C PHE A 282 1.27 4.95 10.31
N TYR A 283 0.23 5.76 10.23
CA TYR A 283 -0.02 6.89 11.11
C TYR A 283 -1.28 6.64 11.93
N LEU A 284 -1.15 6.81 13.25
CA LEU A 284 -2.28 6.94 14.15
C LEU A 284 -2.55 8.43 14.30
N SER A 285 -3.68 8.90 13.78
CA SER A 285 -4.06 10.30 13.85
C SER A 285 -5.35 10.45 14.65
N ASP A 286 -5.34 11.34 15.63
CA ASP A 286 -6.59 11.99 15.99
C ASP A 286 -6.94 12.99 14.88
N VAL A 287 -8.23 13.25 14.69
CA VAL A 287 -8.74 14.04 13.55
C VAL A 287 -8.12 15.46 13.46
N PRO A 288 -7.83 16.17 14.57
CA PRO A 288 -7.14 17.46 14.51
C PRO A 288 -5.73 17.41 13.88
N ASP A 289 -5.04 16.27 13.93
CA ASP A 289 -3.64 16.14 13.47
C ASP A 289 -3.53 15.72 11.99
N LEU A 290 -4.65 15.54 11.29
CA LEU A 290 -4.66 14.98 9.94
C LEU A 290 -3.88 15.83 8.93
N GLU A 291 -3.98 17.16 9.02
CA GLU A 291 -3.20 18.10 8.20
C GLU A 291 -1.70 17.92 8.41
N LYS A 292 -1.27 17.74 9.66
CA LYS A 292 0.13 17.49 10.02
C LYS A 292 0.60 16.15 9.45
N VAL A 293 -0.18 15.09 9.58
CA VAL A 293 0.15 13.76 9.03
C VAL A 293 0.31 13.81 7.52
N PHE A 294 -0.60 14.45 6.79
CA PHE A 294 -0.47 14.60 5.35
C PHE A 294 0.78 15.39 4.95
N LYS A 295 1.12 16.43 5.70
CA LYS A 295 2.36 17.17 5.48
C LYS A 295 3.58 16.28 5.70
N GLU A 296 3.62 15.50 6.77
CA GLU A 296 4.71 14.55 7.04
C GLU A 296 4.85 13.51 5.91
N ILE A 297 3.73 13.00 5.37
CA ILE A 297 3.74 12.10 4.21
C ILE A 297 4.31 12.81 2.98
N ALA A 298 3.84 14.01 2.65
CA ALA A 298 4.32 14.76 1.50
C ALA A 298 5.83 15.06 1.61
N ASP A 299 6.29 15.47 2.79
CA ASP A 299 7.70 15.72 3.07
C ASP A 299 8.53 14.43 2.91
N GLU A 300 8.06 13.31 3.46
CA GLU A 300 8.77 12.02 3.34
C GLU A 300 8.86 11.52 1.90
N LEU A 301 7.78 11.62 1.12
CA LEU A 301 7.77 11.17 -0.28
C LEU A 301 8.85 11.85 -1.12
N ARG A 302 9.28 13.05 -0.71
CA ARG A 302 10.37 13.83 -1.30
C ARG A 302 11.75 13.56 -0.73
N GLN A 303 11.90 12.64 0.22
CA GLN A 303 13.19 12.31 0.82
C GLN A 303 13.56 10.84 0.62
N GLN A 304 12.84 10.14 -0.26
CA GLN A 304 13.09 8.75 -0.56
C GLN A 304 14.08 8.57 -1.71
N TYR A 305 14.95 7.60 -1.53
CA TYR A 305 15.80 7.03 -2.55
C TYR A 305 15.11 5.81 -3.17
N ARG A 306 15.50 5.47 -4.39
CA ARG A 306 15.06 4.26 -5.07
C ARG A 306 16.29 3.49 -5.53
N LEU A 307 16.50 2.32 -4.94
CA LEU A 307 17.51 1.36 -5.37
C LEU A 307 16.85 0.36 -6.30
N GLY A 308 17.53 -0.06 -7.36
CA GLY A 308 17.08 -1.16 -8.18
C GLY A 308 18.20 -2.11 -8.53
N TYR A 309 17.89 -3.39 -8.63
CA TYR A 309 18.84 -4.43 -9.01
C TYR A 309 18.11 -5.55 -9.77
N TYR A 310 18.86 -6.38 -10.48
CA TYR A 310 18.31 -7.56 -11.15
C TYR A 310 18.50 -8.84 -10.33
N SER A 311 17.40 -9.39 -9.81
CA SER A 311 17.41 -10.71 -9.17
C SER A 311 17.47 -11.82 -10.23
N ARG A 312 18.44 -12.73 -10.08
CA ARG A 312 18.66 -13.85 -11.02
C ARG A 312 17.84 -15.09 -10.66
N ASP A 313 17.58 -15.30 -9.38
CA ASP A 313 16.92 -16.51 -8.87
C ASP A 313 15.39 -16.33 -8.78
N ALA A 314 14.92 -15.09 -8.58
CA ALA A 314 13.50 -14.79 -8.44
C ALA A 314 12.71 -14.83 -9.77
N ALA A 315 13.35 -15.09 -10.91
CA ALA A 315 12.65 -15.02 -12.18
C ALA A 315 11.67 -16.19 -12.42
N ASP A 316 11.85 -17.31 -11.72
CA ASP A 316 11.08 -18.54 -11.92
C ASP A 316 10.54 -19.15 -10.61
N ASP A 317 10.82 -18.56 -9.43
CA ASP A 317 10.22 -18.98 -8.16
C ASP A 317 9.10 -18.03 -7.73
N ALA A 318 8.09 -18.56 -7.05
CA ALA A 318 7.11 -17.74 -6.34
C ALA A 318 7.55 -17.52 -4.89
N ALA A 319 8.86 -17.58 -4.63
CA ALA A 319 9.39 -17.51 -3.28
C ALA A 319 9.37 -16.07 -2.78
N LEU A 320 9.28 -15.96 -1.46
CA LEU A 320 9.43 -14.69 -0.77
C LEU A 320 10.90 -14.53 -0.42
N HIS A 321 11.53 -13.47 -0.91
CA HIS A 321 12.95 -13.18 -0.68
C HIS A 321 13.10 -12.06 0.33
N ASP A 322 14.11 -12.18 1.19
CA ASP A 322 14.45 -11.15 2.17
C ASP A 322 15.34 -10.07 1.54
N ILE A 323 15.05 -8.82 1.85
CA ILE A 323 15.81 -7.65 1.43
C ILE A 323 16.31 -6.90 2.65
N SER A 324 17.62 -6.62 2.65
CA SER A 324 18.21 -5.75 3.65
C SER A 324 19.11 -4.72 3.01
N ILE A 325 19.11 -3.53 3.59
CA ILE A 325 19.88 -2.38 3.13
C ILE A 325 20.73 -1.89 4.27
N LYS A 326 22.01 -1.69 4.00
CA LYS A 326 22.96 -1.03 4.89
C LYS A 326 23.37 0.30 4.28
N VAL A 327 23.53 1.30 5.12
CA VAL A 327 24.04 2.63 4.76
C VAL A 327 25.39 2.82 5.46
N LYS A 328 26.39 3.33 4.74
CA LYS A 328 27.76 3.53 5.25
C LYS A 328 27.82 4.51 6.42
N ARG A 329 26.90 5.46 6.48
CA ARG A 329 26.79 6.47 7.54
C ARG A 329 26.39 5.82 8.87
N SER A 330 27.07 6.19 9.94
CA SER A 330 26.73 5.76 11.30
C SER A 330 25.52 6.51 11.87
N ASN A 331 24.87 5.92 12.87
CA ASN A 331 23.74 6.52 13.61
C ASN A 331 22.53 6.91 12.75
N VAL A 332 22.27 6.14 11.69
CA VAL A 332 21.10 6.32 10.83
C VAL A 332 20.09 5.20 11.03
N VAL A 333 18.82 5.53 10.80
CA VAL A 333 17.72 4.58 10.70
C VAL A 333 17.38 4.42 9.22
N VAL A 334 17.38 3.17 8.75
CA VAL A 334 17.05 2.84 7.35
C VAL A 334 15.69 2.15 7.34
N ARG A 335 14.76 2.67 6.54
CA ARG A 335 13.48 2.03 6.28
C ARG A 335 13.34 1.71 4.80
N ALA A 336 13.08 0.44 4.51
CA ALA A 336 12.83 -0.09 3.19
C ALA A 336 11.93 -1.31 3.32
N ARG A 337 11.44 -1.84 2.19
CA ARG A 337 10.70 -3.11 2.19
C ARG A 337 11.65 -4.22 2.66
N GLY A 338 11.19 -5.02 3.62
CA GLY A 338 11.99 -6.13 4.16
C GLY A 338 11.93 -7.38 3.29
N LYS A 339 10.89 -7.51 2.45
CA LYS A 339 10.66 -8.69 1.61
C LYS A 339 10.10 -8.33 0.25
N PHE A 340 10.31 -9.19 -0.72
CA PHE A 340 9.64 -9.12 -2.02
C PHE A 340 9.37 -10.49 -2.59
N ARG A 341 8.35 -10.56 -3.44
CA ARG A 341 8.07 -11.71 -4.29
C ARG A 341 8.23 -11.24 -5.73
N ALA A 342 8.89 -12.03 -6.57
CA ALA A 342 8.94 -11.69 -7.98
C ALA A 342 7.59 -11.99 -8.63
N LYS A 343 7.11 -11.03 -9.43
CA LYS A 343 5.92 -11.21 -10.23
C LYS A 343 6.15 -12.34 -11.24
N ARG A 344 5.30 -13.36 -11.22
CA ARG A 344 5.29 -14.40 -12.26
C ARG A 344 5.00 -13.76 -13.62
N LEU A 345 5.94 -13.85 -14.55
CA LEU A 345 5.83 -13.34 -15.92
C LEU A 345 5.06 -14.29 -16.84
#